data_AF-A0A914LB70-F1
#
_entry.id   AF-A0A914LB70-F1
#
_cell.length_a   1.000
_cell.length_b   1.000
_cell.length_c   1.000
_cell.angle_alpha   90.00
_cell.angle_beta   90.00
_cell.angle_gamma   90.00
#
_symmetry.space_group_name_H-M   'P 1'
#
loop_
_entity.id
_entity.type
_entity.pdbx_description
1 polymer ?
#
loop_
_entity_poly.entity_id
_entity_poly.type
_entity_poly.pdbx_seq_one_letter_code
_entity_poly.pdbx_strand_id
1 'polypeptide(L)'
;MKEMEVYSKILLQTCIVDIIGIVLFVIVQPVFVSDNGIGTVWEYGITHYLPNPWQFLSFIFYAFMIRFTSVNVCSQFIFRYLAVVRWKYVGSIKLGLVLTVTGAPLISGSANL
;
A
#
# COMPACT_ATOMS: atom_id res chain seq x y z
N MET A 1 17.23 8.35 11.39
CA MET A 1 16.07 9.22 11.70
C MET A 1 15.28 9.63 10.46
N LYS A 2 15.92 10.08 9.37
CA LYS A 2 15.21 10.48 8.12
C LYS A 2 14.35 9.38 7.48
N GLU A 3 14.77 8.11 7.52
CA GLU A 3 14.00 7.00 6.94
C GLU A 3 12.68 6.72 7.68
N MET A 4 12.67 6.86 9.01
CA MET A 4 11.46 6.74 9.84
C MET A 4 10.46 7.87 9.55
N GLU A 5 10.97 9.07 9.26
CA GLU A 5 10.15 10.23 8.93
C GLU A 5 9.48 10.08 7.55
N VAL A 6 10.23 9.59 6.54
CA VAL A 6 9.69 9.30 5.20
C VAL A 6 8.62 8.22 5.27
N TYR A 7 8.86 7.17 6.05
CA TYR A 7 7.86 6.12 6.27
C TYR A 7 6.58 6.66 6.91
N SER A 8 6.70 7.49 7.95
CA SER A 8 5.54 8.09 8.62
C SER A 8 4.74 9.01 7.70
N LYS A 9 5.39 9.74 6.79
CA LYS A 9 4.72 10.60 5.80
C LYS A 9 3.93 9.77 4.77
N ILE A 10 4.53 8.69 4.27
CA ILE A 10 3.86 7.76 3.34
C ILE A 10 2.66 7.11 4.04
N LEU A 11 2.82 6.67 5.28
CA LEU A 11 1.74 6.08 6.07
C LEU A 11 0.58 7.07 6.26
N LEU A 12 0.88 8.30 6.67
CA LEU A 12 -0.12 9.36 6.87
C LEU A 12 -0.89 9.65 5.57
N GLN A 13 -0.19 9.77 4.44
CA GLN A 13 -0.81 9.99 3.14
C GLN A 13 -1.76 8.84 2.77
N THR A 14 -1.35 7.60 2.97
CA THR A 14 -2.21 6.43 2.70
C THR A 14 -3.43 6.41 3.61
N CYS A 15 -3.29 6.70 4.90
CA CYS A 15 -4.44 6.75 5.82
C CYS A 15 -5.45 7.84 5.43
N ILE A 16 -4.99 9.03 5.02
CA ILE A 16 -5.88 10.10 4.55
C ILE A 16 -6.65 9.65 3.30
N VAL A 17 -5.95 9.03 2.35
CA VAL A 17 -6.55 8.53 1.11
C VAL A 17 -7.54 7.40 1.40
N ASP A 18 -7.24 6.50 2.33
CA ASP A 18 -8.14 5.41 2.74
C ASP A 18 -9.42 5.95 3.38
N ILE A 19 -9.32 6.97 4.25
CA ILE A 19 -10.51 7.62 4.83
C ILE A 19 -11.40 8.21 3.72
N ILE A 20 -10.80 8.93 2.76
CA ILE A 20 -11.55 9.49 1.62
C ILE A 20 -12.19 8.36 0.79
N GLY A 21 -11.44 7.28 0.53
CA GLY A 21 -11.93 6.10 -0.18
C GLY A 21 -13.12 5.43 0.52
N ILE A 22 -13.07 5.29 1.85
CA ILE A 22 -14.16 4.71 2.67
C ILE A 22 -15.41 5.61 2.60
N VAL A 23 -15.24 6.93 2.71
CA VAL A 23 -16.37 7.86 2.60
C VAL A 23 -17.04 7.75 1.23
N LEU A 24 -16.24 7.70 0.14
CA LEU A 24 -16.76 7.51 -1.20
C LEU A 24 -17.41 6.14 -1.40
N PHE A 25 -16.87 5.09 -0.79
CA PHE A 25 -17.46 3.75 -0.80
C PHE A 25 -18.87 3.77 -0.21
N VAL A 26 -19.07 4.46 0.92
CA VAL A 26 -20.38 4.59 1.55
C VAL A 26 -21.35 5.45 0.71
N ILE A 27 -20.83 6.42 -0.03
CA ILE A 27 -21.66 7.28 -0.90
C ILE A 27 -22.13 6.53 -2.15
N VAL A 28 -21.23 5.78 -2.81
CA VAL A 28 -21.53 5.10 -4.09
C VAL A 28 -22.12 3.71 -3.89
N GLN A 29 -21.68 2.98 -2.86
CA GLN A 29 -22.02 1.57 -2.57
C GLN A 29 -22.22 0.71 -3.82
N PRO A 30 -21.16 0.45 -4.59
CA PRO A 30 -21.28 -0.36 -5.78
C PRO A 30 -21.32 -1.83 -5.42
N VAL A 31 -22.35 -2.52 -5.90
CA VAL A 31 -22.53 -3.95 -5.79
C VAL A 31 -22.24 -4.56 -7.16
N PHE A 32 -21.21 -5.40 -7.21
CA PHE A 32 -20.83 -6.13 -8.42
C PHE A 32 -21.62 -7.44 -8.46
N VAL A 33 -22.54 -7.56 -9.42
CA VAL A 33 -23.37 -8.75 -9.62
C VAL A 33 -22.97 -9.41 -10.93
N SER A 34 -22.76 -10.72 -10.93
CA SER A 34 -22.51 -11.50 -12.15
C SER A 34 -23.78 -12.25 -12.51
N ASP A 35 -24.51 -11.74 -13.48
CA ASP A 35 -25.71 -12.38 -14.01
C ASP A 35 -25.39 -12.99 -15.37
N ASN A 36 -25.59 -14.30 -15.52
CA ASN A 36 -25.36 -15.04 -16.78
C ASN A 36 -23.97 -14.85 -17.41
N GLY A 37 -22.93 -14.64 -16.60
CA GLY A 37 -21.55 -14.42 -17.07
C GLY A 37 -21.25 -12.98 -17.49
N ILE A 38 -22.19 -12.05 -17.31
CA ILE A 38 -22.01 -10.61 -17.54
C ILE A 38 -21.91 -9.94 -16.16
N GLY A 39 -20.78 -9.27 -15.92
CA GLY A 39 -20.60 -8.43 -14.75
C GLY A 39 -21.37 -7.13 -14.89
N THR A 40 -22.37 -6.93 -14.04
CA THR A 40 -23.13 -5.68 -13.92
C THR A 40 -22.79 -4.99 -12.61
N VAL A 41 -22.77 -3.65 -12.63
CA VAL A 41 -22.51 -2.84 -11.44
C VAL A 41 -23.79 -2.14 -11.06
N TRP A 42 -24.25 -2.39 -9.84
CA TRP A 42 -25.46 -1.81 -9.29
C TRP A 42 -25.05 -0.80 -8.22
N GLU A 43 -25.43 0.46 -8.41
CA GLU A 43 -25.21 1.50 -7.41
C GLU A 43 -26.41 1.55 -6.46
N TYR A 44 -26.20 1.14 -5.21
CA TYR A 44 -27.23 1.18 -4.16
C TYR A 44 -27.03 2.35 -3.17
N GLY A 45 -25.97 3.14 -3.37
CA GLY A 45 -25.64 4.26 -2.49
C GLY A 45 -26.55 5.47 -2.67
N ILE A 46 -26.22 6.55 -1.95
CA ILE A 46 -26.92 7.84 -2.03
C ILE A 46 -26.88 8.40 -3.47
N THR A 47 -25.85 8.04 -4.24
CA THR A 47 -25.70 8.42 -5.65
C THR A 47 -26.77 7.85 -6.58
N HIS A 48 -27.48 6.80 -6.16
CA HIS A 48 -28.60 6.24 -6.92
C HIS A 48 -29.73 7.24 -7.14
N TYR A 49 -29.93 8.16 -6.19
CA TYR A 49 -30.99 9.17 -6.28
C TYR A 49 -30.56 10.42 -7.08
N LEU A 50 -29.31 10.50 -7.51
CA LEU A 50 -28.84 11.62 -8.32
C LEU A 50 -29.19 11.42 -9.80
N PRO A 51 -29.64 12.48 -10.51
CA PRO A 51 -29.87 12.39 -11.94
C PRO A 51 -28.56 12.19 -12.70
N ASN A 52 -28.61 11.39 -13.77
CA ASN A 52 -27.53 11.32 -14.77
C ASN A 52 -27.27 12.75 -15.31
N PRO A 53 -26.03 13.29 -15.25
CA PRO A 53 -24.73 12.60 -15.28
C PRO A 53 -23.99 12.47 -13.94
N TRP A 54 -24.53 13.02 -12.85
CA TRP A 54 -23.81 13.11 -11.57
C TRP A 54 -23.51 11.74 -10.95
N GLN A 55 -24.41 10.79 -11.17
CA GLN A 55 -24.23 9.40 -10.79
C GLN A 55 -22.97 8.79 -11.45
N PHE A 56 -22.88 8.88 -12.78
CA PHE A 56 -21.74 8.38 -13.55
C PHE A 56 -20.41 9.04 -13.14
N LEU A 57 -20.42 10.35 -12.87
CA LEU A 57 -19.22 11.08 -12.46
C LEU A 57 -18.73 10.64 -11.07
N SER A 58 -19.66 10.36 -10.16
CA SER A 58 -19.37 9.84 -8.82
C SER A 58 -18.76 8.43 -8.89
N PHE A 59 -19.28 7.59 -9.79
CA PHE A 59 -18.75 6.24 -10.02
C PHE A 59 -17.33 6.26 -10.58
N ILE A 60 -17.05 7.11 -11.58
CA ILE A 60 -15.69 7.29 -12.12
C ILE A 60 -14.72 7.71 -11.01
N PHE A 61 -15.14 8.67 -10.17
CA PHE A 61 -14.29 9.15 -9.09
C PHE A 61 -14.01 8.06 -8.05
N TYR A 62 -15.01 7.27 -7.69
CA TYR A 62 -14.83 6.12 -6.82
C TYR A 62 -13.89 5.06 -7.42
N ALA A 63 -14.05 4.71 -8.70
CA ALA A 63 -13.19 3.75 -9.39
C ALA A 63 -11.73 4.24 -9.44
N PHE A 64 -11.52 5.54 -9.68
CA PHE A 64 -10.20 6.17 -9.63
C PHE A 64 -9.57 6.04 -8.23
N MET A 65 -10.33 6.30 -7.17
CA MET A 65 -9.85 6.23 -5.80
C MET A 65 -9.46 4.81 -5.38
N ILE A 66 -10.20 3.76 -5.78
CA ILE A 66 -9.78 2.36 -5.55
C ILE A 66 -8.44 2.04 -6.23
N ARG A 67 -8.28 2.53 -7.46
CA ARG A 67 -7.04 2.32 -8.23
C ARG A 67 -5.87 3.03 -7.55
N PHE A 68 -6.12 4.20 -6.99
CA PHE A 68 -5.12 4.97 -6.27
C PHE A 68 -4.74 4.34 -4.92
N THR A 69 -5.70 3.84 -4.13
CA THR A 69 -5.42 3.13 -2.86
C THR A 69 -4.62 1.86 -3.08
N SER A 70 -4.99 1.03 -4.06
CA SER A 70 -4.24 -0.20 -4.39
C SER A 70 -2.77 0.08 -4.76
N VAL A 71 -2.51 1.12 -5.54
CA VAL A 71 -1.13 1.54 -5.88
C VAL A 71 -0.37 2.04 -4.65
N ASN A 72 -1.03 2.75 -3.73
CA ASN A 72 -0.42 3.21 -2.48
C ASN A 72 -0.04 2.04 -1.55
N VAL A 73 -0.87 1.00 -1.45
CA VAL A 73 -0.53 -0.21 -0.69
C VAL A 73 0.67 -0.92 -1.32
N CYS A 74 0.70 -1.04 -2.65
CA CYS A 74 1.83 -1.61 -3.37
C CYS A 74 3.14 -0.81 -3.15
N SER A 75 3.09 0.52 -3.14
CA SER A 75 4.27 1.35 -2.91
C SER A 75 4.81 1.22 -1.49
N GLN A 76 3.93 1.11 -0.48
CA GLN A 76 4.33 0.80 0.89
C GLN A 76 5.00 -0.58 1.01
N PHE A 77 4.46 -1.59 0.31
CA PHE A 77 5.05 -2.92 0.28
C PHE A 77 6.46 -2.90 -0.33
N ILE A 78 6.63 -2.22 -1.47
CA ILE A 78 7.94 -2.06 -2.13
C ILE A 78 8.92 -1.32 -1.21
N PHE A 79 8.48 -0.24 -0.53
CA PHE A 79 9.33 0.50 0.39
C PHE A 79 9.82 -0.37 1.54
N ARG A 80 8.93 -1.17 2.16
CA ARG A 80 9.29 -2.12 3.22
C ARG A 80 10.25 -3.21 2.70
N TYR A 81 9.99 -3.75 1.51
CA TYR A 81 10.85 -4.74 0.88
C TYR A 81 12.27 -4.19 0.62
N LEU A 82 12.38 -3.00 0.01
CA LEU A 82 13.65 -2.36 -0.27
C LEU A 82 14.41 -2.00 1.00
N ALA A 83 13.73 -1.56 2.06
CA ALA A 83 14.35 -1.29 3.35
C ALA A 83 14.98 -2.56 3.94
N VAL A 84 14.25 -3.68 3.97
CA VAL A 84 14.76 -4.96 4.48
C VAL A 84 15.93 -5.48 3.63
N VAL A 85 15.82 -5.44 2.30
CA VAL A 85 16.87 -5.92 1.40
C VAL A 85 18.12 -5.05 1.50
N ARG A 86 18.00 -3.71 1.48
CA ARG A 86 19.15 -2.80 1.68
C ARG A 86 19.78 -2.97 3.06
N TRP A 87 19.00 -3.19 4.11
CA TRP A 87 19.53 -3.48 5.44
C TRP A 87 20.31 -4.80 5.48
N LYS A 88 19.87 -5.83 4.76
CA LYS A 88 20.66 -7.08 4.61
C LYS A 88 22.01 -6.82 3.96
N TYR A 89 22.07 -6.02 2.90
CA TYR A 89 23.33 -5.70 2.23
C TYR A 89 24.23 -4.77 3.07
N VAL A 90 23.69 -3.75 3.74
CA VAL A 90 24.47 -2.84 4.61
C VAL A 90 24.93 -3.54 5.89
N GLY A 91 24.13 -4.46 6.43
CA GLY A 91 24.51 -5.32 7.56
C GLY A 91 25.68 -6.24 7.21
N SER A 92 25.62 -6.90 6.05
CA SER A 92 26.72 -7.74 5.56
C SER A 92 27.99 -6.94 5.25
N ILE A 93 27.87 -5.71 4.71
CA ILE A 93 29.02 -4.84 4.45
C ILE A 93 29.62 -4.31 5.75
N LYS A 94 28.81 -3.94 6.75
CA LYS A 94 29.31 -3.52 8.07
C LYS A 94 29.96 -4.67 8.83
N LEU A 95 29.39 -5.87 8.77
CA LEU A 95 29.99 -7.07 9.38
C LEU A 95 31.31 -7.43 8.68
N GLY A 96 31.34 -7.38 7.34
CA GLY A 96 32.54 -7.59 6.54
C GLY A 96 33.63 -6.54 6.78
N LEU A 97 33.26 -5.27 6.91
CA LEU A 97 34.20 -4.18 7.20
C LEU A 97 34.74 -4.28 8.63
N VAL A 98 33.90 -4.61 9.62
CA VAL A 98 34.37 -4.86 11.00
C VAL A 98 35.33 -6.05 11.04
N LEU A 99 35.00 -7.16 10.36
CA LEU A 99 35.89 -8.33 10.26
C LEU A 99 37.22 -8.01 9.56
N THR A 100 37.23 -7.09 8.59
CA THR A 100 38.45 -6.69 7.87
C THR A 100 39.31 -5.70 8.67
N VAL A 101 38.69 -4.85 9.51
CA VAL A 101 39.39 -3.83 10.31
C VAL A 101 39.90 -4.38 11.64
N THR A 102 39.26 -5.40 12.23
CA THR A 102 39.67 -5.95 13.54
C THR A 102 40.49 -7.24 13.49
N GLY A 103 40.73 -7.83 12.31
CA GLY A 103 41.62 -9.01 12.17
C GLY A 103 41.27 -10.19 13.10
N ALA A 104 40.00 -10.37 13.44
CA ALA A 104 39.56 -11.41 14.37
C ALA A 104 39.20 -12.70 13.60
N PRO A 105 39.75 -13.88 13.97
CA PRO A 105 39.44 -15.13 13.29
C PRO A 105 38.01 -15.61 13.59
N LEU A 106 37.42 -16.26 12.58
CA LEU A 106 36.10 -16.90 12.58
C LEU A 106 35.89 -17.79 13.82
N ILE A 107 35.01 -17.38 14.73
CA ILE A 107 34.35 -18.32 15.63
C ILE A 107 33.04 -18.72 14.96
N SER A 108 33.02 -19.93 14.41
CA SER A 108 31.80 -20.58 13.93
C SER A 108 30.84 -20.78 15.10
N GLY A 109 29.81 -19.95 15.19
CA GLY A 109 28.69 -20.10 16.09
C GLY A 109 27.42 -20.35 15.29
N SER A 110 27.07 -21.63 15.17
CA SER A 110 25.82 -22.18 14.66
C SER A 110 24.58 -21.33 14.98
N ALA A 111 23.69 -21.27 13.99
CA ALA A 111 22.27 -20.93 14.14
C ALA A 111 21.64 -21.56 15.39
N ASN A 112 20.74 -20.83 16.05
CA ASN A 112 19.47 -21.31 16.60
C ASN A 112 18.70 -20.17 17.28
N LEU A 113 17.68 -19.65 16.56
CA LEU A 113 16.30 -19.30 16.96
C LEU A 113 15.73 -18.23 16.03
#